data_AF-A0A1R2CS34-F1
#
_entry.id   AF-A0A1R2CS34-F1
#
_cell.length_a   1.000
_cell.length_b   1.000
_cell.length_c   1.000
_cell.angle_alpha   90.00
_cell.angle_beta   90.00
_cell.angle_gamma   90.00
#
_symmetry.space_group_name_H-M   'P 1'
#
loop_
_entity.id
_entity.type
_entity.pdbx_description
1 polymer ?
#
loop_
_entity_poly.entity_id
_entity_poly.type
_entity_poly.pdbx_seq_one_letter_code
_entity_poly.pdbx_strand_id
1 'polypeptide(L)'
;MQTSKSMGNLNATGPKCNGIAATNNKRKVLPGHTRKRPQFLIDSENPEATVVEDLEFWENKYDSNIHKQLIQAKAELQYKLKYQGVVEENLNKRKAKIKSQNPLDQTKETSRFYKTYEDTLMNTYRELENKFQESIKNRENLRKKTSELNDEVQNYTLLMEKYNSDYNSALKRSRSIGRPARKFTNVNMAQYLSAKQSHKEQLIRQKAEAQQHIEMLQIQIKKIMRELVDYDSAASNHRSELKIVRKELIKHYSTMLKEGDDSRGEGLCWIVKLLISLKKKISLEMFPSCLDERTIEVIIEIAKKSIELDDYYEKLAETKTPRNLISTEKPSIHLRLQWLKQSVRIRRPNYVMKKVQWAPEEALENTEKTFYTQSQTQDSVKLEERIRISHEEILNLQTSEVKRLTKKSLKTGANVRNLISLIVGAENVEKFMVVSMKKITEMKAAREATTTFSFMAKIMPKNYIKGQLN
;
A
#
# COMPACT_ATOMS: atom_id res chain seq x y z
N MET A 1 45.75 20.04 -27.98
CA MET A 1 45.30 19.26 -29.16
C MET A 1 44.00 18.57 -28.76
N GLN A 2 42.83 19.21 -28.82
CA GLN A 2 42.00 19.43 -30.00
C GLN A 2 41.95 18.21 -30.94
N THR A 3 40.88 17.42 -30.80
CA THR A 3 40.21 16.77 -31.94
C THR A 3 38.72 16.64 -31.66
N SER A 4 37.98 17.60 -32.20
CA SER A 4 36.54 17.55 -32.46
C SER A 4 36.30 16.78 -33.76
N LYS A 5 35.45 15.74 -33.75
CA LYS A 5 34.74 15.17 -34.91
C LYS A 5 33.41 14.62 -34.39
N SER A 6 32.25 15.24 -34.67
CA SER A 6 31.53 15.36 -35.95
C SER A 6 30.67 14.14 -36.30
N MET A 7 29.36 14.38 -36.25
CA MET A 7 28.28 13.91 -37.15
C MET A 7 27.74 12.48 -36.99
N GLY A 8 26.42 12.42 -36.82
CA GLY A 8 25.61 11.20 -36.92
C GLY A 8 24.12 11.44 -36.67
N ASN A 9 23.52 12.43 -37.35
CA ASN A 9 22.07 12.60 -37.43
C ASN A 9 21.46 11.39 -38.16
N LEU A 10 20.56 10.65 -37.50
CA LEU A 10 19.71 9.67 -38.17
C LEU A 10 18.25 10.12 -38.08
N ASN A 11 17.74 10.44 -39.27
CA ASN A 11 16.35 10.68 -39.58
C ASN A 11 15.50 9.44 -39.26
N ALA A 12 14.42 9.63 -38.51
CA ALA A 12 13.31 8.68 -38.46
C ALA A 12 12.11 9.30 -39.18
N THR A 13 11.94 8.86 -40.42
CA THR A 13 10.78 9.08 -41.28
C THR A 13 9.54 8.42 -40.67
N GLY A 14 8.54 9.23 -40.29
CA GLY A 14 7.19 8.75 -40.00
C GLY A 14 6.40 8.51 -41.29
N PRO A 15 5.46 7.53 -41.31
CA PRO A 15 4.44 7.47 -42.33
C PRO A 15 3.19 8.23 -41.88
N LYS A 16 2.75 9.13 -42.76
CA LYS A 16 1.49 9.88 -42.69
C LYS A 16 0.29 8.99 -43.02
N CYS A 17 -0.78 9.26 -42.28
CA CYS A 17 -2.19 9.33 -42.69
C CYS A 17 -2.76 8.32 -43.70
N ASN A 18 -3.79 7.59 -43.28
CA ASN A 18 -5.02 7.48 -44.06
C ASN A 18 -6.21 7.82 -43.17
N GLY A 19 -6.81 8.99 -43.43
CA GLY A 19 -8.10 9.37 -42.91
C GLY A 19 -9.20 8.68 -43.71
N ILE A 20 -10.23 8.20 -43.02
CA ILE A 20 -11.51 7.87 -43.64
C ILE A 20 -12.57 8.76 -43.00
N ALA A 21 -13.31 9.39 -43.90
CA ALA A 21 -14.22 10.48 -43.69
C ALA A 21 -15.45 10.07 -42.85
N ALA A 22 -15.90 11.05 -42.09
CA ALA A 22 -17.22 11.08 -41.47
C ALA A 22 -18.31 11.05 -42.54
N THR A 23 -19.22 10.08 -42.45
CA THR A 23 -20.54 10.20 -43.05
C THR A 23 -21.57 10.47 -41.95
N ASN A 24 -22.07 11.70 -41.97
CA ASN A 24 -23.24 12.17 -41.25
C ASN A 24 -24.44 11.27 -41.52
N ASN A 25 -25.05 10.72 -40.47
CA ASN A 25 -26.47 10.35 -40.51
C ASN A 25 -27.18 10.93 -39.28
N LYS A 26 -27.82 12.09 -39.52
CA LYS A 26 -28.80 12.71 -38.64
C LYS A 26 -29.99 11.76 -38.47
N ARG A 27 -30.12 11.09 -37.32
CA ARG A 27 -31.42 10.56 -36.87
C ARG A 27 -32.03 11.53 -35.87
N LYS A 28 -33.06 12.24 -36.32
CA LYS A 28 -34.03 12.95 -35.50
C LYS A 28 -34.59 11.98 -34.44
N VAL A 29 -34.37 12.28 -33.17
CA VAL A 29 -35.13 11.68 -32.07
C VAL A 29 -36.42 12.49 -31.95
N LEU A 30 -37.52 11.91 -32.43
CA LEU A 30 -38.87 12.39 -32.15
C LEU A 30 -39.28 11.97 -30.73
N PRO A 31 -40.11 12.77 -30.03
CA PRO A 31 -40.54 12.47 -28.68
C PRO A 31 -41.47 11.24 -28.68
N GLY A 32 -41.15 10.26 -27.86
CA GLY A 32 -42.01 9.10 -27.60
C GLY A 32 -43.28 9.54 -26.89
N HIS A 33 -44.38 9.64 -27.63
CA HIS A 33 -45.72 9.57 -27.07
C HIS A 33 -45.93 8.17 -26.46
N THR A 34 -46.15 8.12 -25.14
CA THR A 34 -46.75 6.97 -24.47
C THR A 34 -48.19 6.81 -24.98
N ARG A 35 -48.36 6.00 -26.03
CA ARG A 35 -49.68 5.50 -26.45
C ARG A 35 -50.17 4.51 -25.39
N LYS A 36 -51.24 4.86 -24.68
CA LYS A 36 -52.03 3.91 -23.90
C LYS A 36 -52.47 2.78 -24.84
N ARG A 37 -52.09 1.54 -24.52
CA ARG A 37 -52.57 0.35 -25.24
C ARG A 37 -54.08 0.21 -24.96
N PRO A 38 -54.94 0.10 -25.98
CA PRO A 38 -56.33 -0.26 -25.75
C PRO A 38 -56.36 -1.67 -25.18
N GLN A 39 -57.12 -1.87 -24.09
CA GLN A 39 -57.56 -3.20 -23.70
C GLN A 39 -58.43 -3.73 -24.83
N PHE A 40 -57.84 -4.56 -25.69
CA PHE A 40 -58.63 -5.43 -26.56
C PHE A 40 -59.04 -6.64 -25.72
N LEU A 41 -60.34 -6.79 -25.51
CA LEU A 41 -60.95 -8.11 -25.33
C LEU A 41 -60.52 -8.95 -26.53
N ILE A 42 -59.84 -10.07 -26.27
CA ILE A 42 -59.61 -11.12 -27.25
C ILE A 42 -60.51 -12.28 -26.85
N ASP A 43 -61.35 -12.69 -27.79
CA ASP A 43 -62.24 -13.83 -27.72
C ASP A 43 -61.46 -15.14 -27.47
N SER A 44 -62.02 -15.98 -26.60
CA SER A 44 -61.40 -17.17 -26.01
C SER A 44 -61.37 -18.42 -26.90
N GLU A 45 -61.30 -18.29 -28.23
CA GLU A 45 -61.47 -19.43 -29.15
C GLU A 45 -60.35 -19.63 -30.18
N ASN A 46 -59.11 -19.20 -29.89
CA ASN A 46 -57.98 -19.56 -30.75
C ASN A 46 -56.87 -20.32 -29.99
N PRO A 47 -56.89 -21.67 -30.02
CA PRO A 47 -55.89 -22.49 -29.35
C PRO A 47 -54.47 -22.30 -29.91
N GLU A 48 -54.32 -21.82 -31.15
CA GLU A 48 -52.99 -21.52 -31.72
C GLU A 48 -52.38 -20.24 -31.13
N ALA A 49 -53.19 -19.26 -30.74
CA ALA A 49 -52.72 -18.05 -30.08
C ALA A 49 -52.22 -18.35 -28.65
N THR A 50 -52.88 -19.27 -27.95
CA THR A 50 -52.45 -19.76 -26.63
C THR A 50 -51.16 -20.56 -26.72
N VAL A 51 -50.95 -21.35 -27.78
CA VAL A 51 -49.69 -22.08 -28.01
C VAL A 51 -48.53 -21.14 -28.32
N VAL A 52 -48.76 -20.03 -29.01
CA VAL A 52 -47.72 -19.02 -29.29
C VAL A 52 -47.39 -18.18 -28.05
N GLU A 53 -48.39 -17.81 -27.23
CA GLU A 53 -48.14 -17.18 -25.93
C GLU A 53 -47.45 -18.13 -24.95
N ASP A 54 -47.80 -19.43 -24.96
CA ASP A 54 -47.08 -20.44 -24.19
C ASP A 54 -45.65 -20.61 -24.72
N LEU A 55 -45.40 -20.56 -26.03
CA LEU A 55 -44.02 -20.60 -26.58
C LEU A 55 -43.21 -19.35 -26.22
N GLU A 56 -43.78 -18.14 -26.23
CA GLU A 56 -43.13 -16.92 -25.72
C GLU A 56 -42.90 -16.97 -24.19
N PHE A 57 -43.79 -17.67 -23.46
CA PHE A 57 -43.61 -17.95 -22.04
C PHE A 57 -42.49 -18.97 -21.79
N TRP A 58 -42.32 -19.96 -22.69
CA TRP A 58 -41.21 -20.91 -22.66
C TRP A 58 -39.87 -20.26 -23.03
N GLU A 59 -39.85 -19.32 -23.99
CA GLU A 59 -38.64 -18.58 -24.36
C GLU A 59 -38.17 -17.63 -23.24
N ASN A 60 -39.10 -17.06 -22.45
CA ASN A 60 -38.78 -16.24 -21.28
C ASN A 60 -38.48 -17.03 -19.99
N LYS A 61 -38.99 -18.26 -19.84
CA LYS A 61 -38.78 -19.08 -18.63
C LYS A 61 -37.49 -19.92 -18.68
N TYR A 62 -36.88 -20.06 -19.86
CA TYR A 62 -35.52 -20.56 -20.02
C TYR A 62 -34.44 -19.46 -19.91
N ASP A 63 -34.76 -18.37 -19.21
CA ASP A 63 -33.80 -17.64 -18.35
C ASP A 63 -33.40 -18.51 -17.13
N SER A 64 -33.13 -19.79 -17.43
CA SER A 64 -32.84 -20.87 -16.52
C SER A 64 -31.61 -20.48 -15.73
N ASN A 65 -31.65 -20.77 -14.44
CA ASN A 65 -30.49 -20.68 -13.56
C ASN A 65 -29.24 -21.34 -14.20
N ILE A 66 -29.44 -22.34 -15.07
CA ILE A 66 -28.40 -22.97 -15.88
C ILE A 66 -27.84 -22.00 -16.95
N HIS A 67 -28.66 -21.24 -17.67
CA HIS A 67 -28.19 -20.24 -18.65
C HIS A 67 -27.44 -19.09 -17.96
N LYS A 68 -27.92 -18.63 -16.80
CA LYS A 68 -27.20 -17.66 -15.96
C LYS A 68 -25.88 -18.24 -15.43
N GLN A 69 -25.88 -19.49 -14.96
CA GLN A 69 -24.66 -20.19 -14.55
C GLN A 69 -23.71 -20.45 -15.72
N LEU A 70 -24.21 -20.64 -16.94
CA LEU A 70 -23.40 -20.88 -18.13
C LEU A 70 -22.81 -19.56 -18.66
N ILE A 71 -23.57 -18.46 -18.64
CA ILE A 71 -23.06 -17.11 -18.90
C ILE A 71 -22.02 -16.74 -17.85
N GLN A 72 -22.28 -17.01 -16.57
CA GLN A 72 -21.36 -16.75 -15.47
C GLN A 72 -20.11 -17.63 -15.56
N ALA A 73 -20.24 -18.93 -15.86
CA ALA A 73 -19.12 -19.83 -16.07
C ALA A 73 -18.31 -19.47 -17.32
N LYS A 74 -18.96 -19.00 -18.39
CA LYS A 74 -18.30 -18.51 -19.61
C LYS A 74 -17.58 -17.18 -19.35
N ALA A 75 -18.17 -16.27 -18.58
CA ALA A 75 -17.52 -15.04 -18.14
C ALA A 75 -16.35 -15.33 -17.19
N GLU A 76 -16.49 -16.28 -16.26
CA GLU A 76 -15.40 -16.74 -15.39
C GLU A 76 -14.30 -17.47 -16.16
N LEU A 77 -14.63 -18.26 -17.18
CA LEU A 77 -13.66 -18.95 -18.02
C LEU A 77 -12.94 -17.94 -18.93
N GLN A 78 -13.64 -16.96 -19.50
CA GLN A 78 -13.03 -15.87 -20.25
C GLN A 78 -12.18 -14.95 -19.36
N TYR A 79 -12.62 -14.69 -18.14
CA TYR A 79 -11.83 -13.99 -17.12
C TYR A 79 -10.60 -14.81 -16.74
N LYS A 80 -10.74 -16.12 -16.47
CA LYS A 80 -9.62 -17.02 -16.26
C LYS A 80 -8.69 -16.99 -17.47
N LEU A 81 -9.11 -17.33 -18.68
CA LEU A 81 -8.27 -17.26 -19.89
C LEU A 81 -7.59 -15.89 -20.13
N LYS A 82 -8.27 -14.76 -19.86
CA LYS A 82 -7.73 -13.41 -20.12
C LYS A 82 -6.77 -12.92 -19.03
N TYR A 83 -6.95 -13.32 -17.77
CA TYR A 83 -6.11 -12.95 -16.62
C TYR A 83 -5.11 -14.05 -16.21
N GLN A 84 -5.32 -15.26 -16.67
CA GLN A 84 -4.41 -16.41 -16.58
C GLN A 84 -3.31 -16.29 -17.62
N GLY A 85 -3.42 -15.42 -18.64
CA GLY A 85 -2.35 -15.14 -19.59
C GLY A 85 -1.02 -14.81 -18.91
N VAL A 86 -1.00 -13.98 -17.86
CA VAL A 86 0.24 -13.65 -17.13
C VAL A 86 0.77 -14.86 -16.32
N VAL A 87 -0.12 -15.65 -15.73
CA VAL A 87 0.25 -16.81 -14.89
C VAL A 87 0.65 -18.02 -15.74
N GLU A 88 -0.06 -18.31 -16.82
CA GLU A 88 0.24 -19.36 -17.81
C GLU A 88 1.44 -19.00 -18.68
N GLU A 89 1.61 -17.74 -19.09
CA GLU A 89 2.83 -17.32 -19.78
C GLU A 89 4.05 -17.48 -18.86
N ASN A 90 3.93 -17.14 -17.58
CA ASN A 90 5.01 -17.37 -16.60
C ASN A 90 5.23 -18.87 -16.29
N LEU A 91 4.18 -19.68 -16.21
CA LEU A 91 4.28 -21.14 -16.05
C LEU A 91 4.88 -21.82 -17.29
N ASN A 92 4.55 -21.34 -18.50
CA ASN A 92 5.11 -21.85 -19.76
C ASN A 92 6.57 -21.43 -19.93
N LYS A 93 6.95 -20.21 -19.51
CA LYS A 93 8.35 -19.79 -19.38
C LYS A 93 9.13 -20.68 -18.41
N ARG A 94 8.51 -21.10 -17.29
CA ARG A 94 9.10 -22.04 -16.31
C ARG A 94 9.34 -23.43 -16.91
N LYS A 95 8.42 -23.96 -17.71
CA LYS A 95 8.54 -25.31 -18.28
C LYS A 95 9.48 -25.41 -19.49
N ALA A 96 9.64 -24.35 -20.27
CA ALA A 96 10.35 -24.40 -21.54
C ALA A 96 11.89 -24.45 -21.44
N LYS A 97 12.49 -24.14 -20.28
CA LYS A 97 13.95 -23.93 -20.17
C LYS A 97 14.71 -24.89 -19.24
N ILE A 98 14.04 -25.84 -18.59
CA ILE A 98 14.67 -26.82 -17.67
C ILE A 98 15.28 -28.01 -18.44
N LYS A 99 15.99 -27.74 -19.55
CA LYS A 99 16.78 -28.75 -20.30
C LYS A 99 18.15 -28.17 -20.64
N SER A 100 19.07 -28.23 -19.69
CA SER A 100 20.50 -27.89 -19.87
C SER A 100 21.34 -28.94 -19.13
N GLN A 101 22.54 -29.27 -19.62
CA GLN A 101 23.26 -30.53 -19.34
C GLN A 101 24.25 -30.52 -18.14
N ASN A 102 24.32 -29.48 -17.30
CA ASN A 102 25.27 -29.41 -16.17
C ASN A 102 24.62 -29.08 -14.79
N PRO A 103 24.77 -29.92 -13.75
CA PRO A 103 24.02 -29.79 -12.49
C PRO A 103 24.44 -28.60 -11.61
N LEU A 104 25.68 -28.13 -11.69
CA LEU A 104 26.16 -27.00 -10.88
C LEU A 104 25.78 -25.63 -11.47
N ASP A 105 25.72 -25.52 -12.80
CA ASP A 105 25.23 -24.32 -13.49
C ASP A 105 23.70 -24.24 -13.45
N GLN A 106 23.02 -25.40 -13.46
CA GLN A 106 21.57 -25.49 -13.28
C GLN A 106 21.09 -24.86 -11.97
N THR A 107 21.79 -25.02 -10.84
CA THR A 107 21.35 -24.45 -9.55
C THR A 107 21.44 -22.93 -9.53
N LYS A 108 22.51 -22.35 -10.10
CA LYS A 108 22.64 -20.89 -10.22
C LYS A 108 21.65 -20.29 -11.23
N GLU A 109 21.43 -20.96 -12.35
CA GLU A 109 20.45 -20.53 -13.36
C GLU A 109 19.01 -20.64 -12.84
N THR A 110 18.67 -21.70 -12.11
CA THR A 110 17.36 -21.85 -11.47
C THR A 110 17.14 -20.81 -10.37
N SER A 111 18.13 -20.51 -9.53
CA SER A 111 18.00 -19.40 -8.55
C SER A 111 17.82 -18.04 -9.21
N ARG A 112 18.54 -17.74 -10.31
CA ARG A 112 18.33 -16.49 -11.08
C ARG A 112 16.94 -16.42 -11.70
N PHE A 113 16.44 -17.54 -12.21
CA PHE A 113 15.11 -17.63 -12.77
C PHE A 113 14.03 -17.43 -11.69
N TYR A 114 14.14 -18.13 -10.56
CA TYR A 114 13.23 -17.95 -9.43
C TYR A 114 13.22 -16.52 -8.93
N LYS A 115 14.40 -15.91 -8.77
CA LYS A 115 14.51 -14.50 -8.39
C LYS A 115 13.78 -13.57 -9.36
N THR A 116 13.97 -13.74 -10.67
CA THR A 116 13.30 -12.90 -11.69
C THR A 116 11.78 -13.07 -11.65
N TYR A 117 11.31 -14.31 -11.50
CA TYR A 117 9.89 -14.61 -11.37
C TYR A 117 9.29 -14.01 -10.09
N GLU A 118 9.96 -14.19 -8.95
CA GLU A 118 9.58 -13.66 -7.64
C GLU A 118 9.53 -12.13 -7.66
N ASP A 119 10.53 -11.47 -8.23
CA ASP A 119 10.57 -10.02 -8.34
C ASP A 119 9.41 -9.51 -9.22
N THR A 120 9.13 -10.19 -10.35
CA THR A 120 7.98 -9.85 -11.21
C THR A 120 6.66 -10.01 -10.45
N LEU A 121 6.48 -11.13 -9.73
CA LEU A 121 5.25 -11.43 -9.01
C LEU A 121 5.05 -10.49 -7.80
N MET A 122 6.12 -10.14 -7.09
CA MET A 122 6.09 -9.17 -5.99
C MET A 122 5.88 -7.74 -6.47
N ASN A 123 6.43 -7.37 -7.64
CA ASN A 123 6.20 -6.05 -8.23
C ASN A 123 4.75 -5.91 -8.70
N THR A 124 4.20 -6.91 -9.39
CA THR A 124 2.77 -6.90 -9.76
C THR A 124 1.86 -6.87 -8.54
N TYR A 125 2.18 -7.60 -7.47
CA TYR A 125 1.46 -7.51 -6.20
C TYR A 125 1.48 -6.08 -5.63
N ARG A 126 2.66 -5.47 -5.53
CA ARG A 126 2.82 -4.09 -5.02
C ARG A 126 2.12 -3.05 -5.89
N GLU A 127 2.20 -3.17 -7.21
CA GLU A 127 1.50 -2.29 -8.15
C GLU A 127 -0.01 -2.36 -8.00
N LEU A 128 -0.56 -3.58 -7.87
CA LEU A 128 -1.99 -3.78 -7.63
C LEU A 128 -2.42 -3.25 -6.26
N GLU A 129 -1.59 -3.43 -5.24
CA GLU A 129 -1.85 -2.91 -3.89
C GLU A 129 -1.89 -1.38 -3.90
N ASN A 130 -0.93 -0.74 -4.57
CA ASN A 130 -0.90 0.72 -4.75
C ASN A 130 -2.14 1.22 -5.50
N LYS A 131 -2.52 0.60 -6.61
CA LYS A 131 -3.74 0.96 -7.37
C LYS A 131 -5.00 0.78 -6.54
N PHE A 132 -5.07 -0.27 -5.74
CA PHE A 132 -6.18 -0.52 -4.83
C PHE A 132 -6.29 0.57 -3.75
N GLN A 133 -5.18 0.94 -3.12
CA GLN A 133 -5.15 2.01 -2.10
C GLN A 133 -5.48 3.38 -2.71
N GLU A 134 -4.96 3.67 -3.91
CA GLU A 134 -5.28 4.89 -4.65
C GLU A 134 -6.78 4.97 -4.99
N SER A 135 -7.36 3.86 -5.44
CA SER A 135 -8.81 3.77 -5.71
C SER A 135 -9.65 4.02 -4.45
N ILE A 136 -9.23 3.52 -3.29
CA ILE A 136 -9.90 3.78 -2.01
C ILE A 136 -9.81 5.27 -1.65
N LYS A 137 -8.61 5.85 -1.74
CA LYS A 137 -8.36 7.27 -1.43
C LYS A 137 -9.17 8.19 -2.34
N ASN A 138 -9.20 7.93 -3.65
CA ASN A 138 -9.97 8.72 -4.61
C ASN A 138 -11.48 8.62 -4.33
N ARG A 139 -11.96 7.41 -3.99
CA ARG A 139 -13.35 7.21 -3.57
C ARG A 139 -13.70 8.01 -2.32
N GLU A 140 -12.82 8.05 -1.31
CA GLU A 140 -13.04 8.83 -0.09
C GLU A 140 -13.05 10.34 -0.38
N ASN A 141 -12.15 10.83 -1.23
CA ASN A 141 -12.14 12.22 -1.67
C ASN A 141 -13.44 12.62 -2.38
N LEU A 142 -13.96 11.75 -3.26
CA LEU A 142 -15.25 11.98 -3.93
C LEU A 142 -16.44 11.96 -2.96
N ARG A 143 -16.43 11.08 -1.94
CA ARG A 143 -17.45 11.07 -0.88
C ARG A 143 -17.43 12.36 -0.08
N LYS A 144 -16.23 12.84 0.29
CA LYS A 144 -16.07 14.13 0.97
C LYS A 144 -16.62 15.28 0.13
N LYS A 145 -16.23 15.36 -1.15
CA LYS A 145 -16.73 16.37 -2.09
C LYS A 145 -18.24 16.31 -2.27
N THR A 146 -18.83 15.11 -2.30
CA THR A 146 -20.29 14.93 -2.37
C THR A 146 -20.98 15.48 -1.13
N SER A 147 -20.40 15.27 0.06
CA SER A 147 -20.91 15.85 1.30
C SER A 147 -20.89 17.38 1.25
N GLU A 148 -19.77 17.97 0.84
CA GLU A 148 -19.62 19.43 0.72
C GLU A 148 -20.67 20.03 -0.25
N LEU A 149 -20.89 19.40 -1.41
CA LEU A 149 -21.92 19.85 -2.36
C LEU A 149 -23.35 19.69 -1.82
N ASN A 150 -23.62 18.64 -1.03
CA ASN A 150 -24.93 18.47 -0.39
C ASN A 150 -25.18 19.56 0.67
N ASP A 151 -24.17 19.92 1.44
CA ASP A 151 -24.25 21.02 2.40
C ASP A 151 -24.53 22.36 1.69
N GLU A 152 -23.90 22.60 0.53
CA GLU A 152 -24.21 23.76 -0.33
C GLU A 152 -25.65 23.73 -0.85
N VAL A 153 -26.15 22.59 -1.34
CA VAL A 153 -27.55 22.45 -1.78
C VAL A 153 -28.51 22.74 -0.62
N GLN A 154 -28.21 22.25 0.59
CA GLN A 154 -29.02 22.52 1.78
C GLN A 154 -29.02 24.01 2.13
N ASN A 155 -27.87 24.68 2.07
CA ASN A 155 -27.76 26.12 2.30
C ASN A 155 -28.59 26.94 1.31
N TYR A 156 -28.55 26.61 0.02
CA TYR A 156 -29.39 27.27 -0.99
C TYR A 156 -30.88 26.96 -0.81
N THR A 157 -31.22 25.75 -0.33
CA THR A 157 -32.61 25.40 -0.01
C THR A 157 -33.15 26.26 1.13
N LEU A 158 -32.38 26.43 2.21
CA LEU A 158 -32.72 27.32 3.33
C LEU A 158 -32.82 28.79 2.87
N LEU A 159 -31.95 29.23 1.96
CA LEU A 159 -32.01 30.57 1.38
C LEU A 159 -33.31 30.79 0.58
N MET A 160 -33.75 29.81 -0.20
CA MET A 160 -35.03 29.87 -0.92
C MET A 160 -36.23 29.92 0.03
N GLU A 161 -36.20 29.16 1.13
CA GLU A 161 -37.23 29.20 2.17
C GLU A 161 -37.33 30.58 2.80
N LYS A 162 -36.18 31.22 3.08
CA LYS A 162 -36.12 32.60 3.54
C LYS A 162 -36.75 33.56 2.53
N TYR A 163 -36.40 33.47 1.24
CA TYR A 163 -37.03 34.30 0.21
C TYR A 163 -38.55 34.09 0.11
N ASN A 164 -39.03 32.85 0.25
CA ASN A 164 -40.47 32.57 0.29
C ASN A 164 -41.13 33.19 1.54
N SER A 165 -40.50 33.10 2.71
CA SER A 165 -40.99 33.68 3.96
C SER A 165 -41.05 35.22 3.86
N ASP A 166 -40.00 35.85 3.33
CA ASP A 166 -39.92 37.30 3.13
C ASP A 166 -40.98 37.77 2.12
N TYR A 167 -41.17 37.04 1.02
CA TYR A 167 -42.22 37.30 0.04
C TYR A 167 -43.62 37.21 0.67
N ASN A 168 -43.90 36.15 1.42
CA ASN A 168 -45.19 35.94 2.09
C ASN A 168 -45.43 37.00 3.18
N SER A 169 -44.39 37.41 3.90
CA SER A 169 -44.45 38.47 4.91
C SER A 169 -44.73 39.82 4.27
N ALA A 170 -44.08 40.15 3.15
CA ALA A 170 -44.36 41.35 2.36
C ALA A 170 -45.80 41.35 1.81
N LEU A 171 -46.29 40.19 1.36
CA LEU A 171 -47.67 40.02 0.89
C LEU A 171 -48.69 40.25 2.03
N LYS A 172 -48.47 39.66 3.21
CA LYS A 172 -49.33 39.84 4.39
C LYS A 172 -49.37 41.31 4.84
N ARG A 173 -48.21 41.99 4.94
CA ARG A 173 -48.14 43.43 5.27
C ARG A 173 -48.93 44.27 4.26
N SER A 174 -48.89 43.91 2.98
CA SER A 174 -49.64 44.64 1.95
C SER A 174 -51.16 44.47 2.03
N ARG A 175 -51.64 43.43 2.72
CA ARG A 175 -53.07 43.19 2.98
C ARG A 175 -53.53 43.82 4.31
N SER A 176 -52.63 43.98 5.28
CA SER A 176 -52.95 44.53 6.61
C SER A 176 -52.72 46.03 6.75
N ILE A 177 -51.92 46.65 5.89
CA ILE A 177 -51.82 48.12 5.81
C ILE A 177 -53.09 48.60 5.09
N GLY A 178 -54.00 49.19 5.88
CA GLY A 178 -55.21 49.83 5.37
C GLY A 178 -54.90 50.82 4.25
N ARG A 179 -55.92 51.11 3.43
CA ARG A 179 -55.88 52.01 2.25
C ARG A 179 -54.87 53.14 2.46
N PRO A 180 -53.97 53.41 1.48
CA PRO A 180 -52.96 54.45 1.62
C PRO A 180 -53.64 55.74 2.08
N ALA A 181 -53.12 56.34 3.15
CA ALA A 181 -53.64 57.57 3.71
C ALA A 181 -53.90 58.56 2.55
N ARG A 182 -55.10 59.15 2.52
CA ARG A 182 -55.72 59.95 1.43
C ARG A 182 -54.90 61.15 0.87
N LYS A 183 -53.62 61.31 1.22
CA LYS A 183 -52.76 62.46 0.89
C LYS A 183 -51.55 62.13 -0.01
N PHE A 184 -51.61 61.06 -0.81
CA PHE A 184 -50.60 60.84 -1.86
C PHE A 184 -51.05 61.49 -3.17
N THR A 185 -50.26 62.42 -3.70
CA THR A 185 -50.40 62.91 -5.08
C THR A 185 -50.26 61.74 -6.06
N ASN A 186 -51.00 61.77 -7.19
CA ASN A 186 -51.02 60.70 -8.18
C ASN A 186 -49.62 60.26 -8.67
N VAL A 187 -48.65 61.18 -8.69
CA VAL A 187 -47.25 60.93 -9.07
C VAL A 187 -46.51 60.05 -8.04
N ASN A 188 -46.75 60.25 -6.74
CA ASN A 188 -46.13 59.44 -5.67
C ASN A 188 -46.72 58.03 -5.57
N MET A 189 -47.99 57.86 -5.99
CA MET A 189 -48.64 56.55 -6.02
C MET A 189 -48.06 55.64 -7.11
N ALA A 190 -47.77 56.19 -8.29
CA ALA A 190 -47.14 55.45 -9.38
C ALA A 190 -45.72 54.97 -9.01
N GLN A 191 -44.92 55.84 -8.38
CA GLN A 191 -43.58 55.48 -7.91
C GLN A 191 -43.61 54.35 -6.87
N TYR A 192 -44.56 54.39 -5.91
CA TYR A 192 -44.73 53.34 -4.91
C TYR A 192 -45.11 51.98 -5.54
N LEU A 193 -46.06 51.98 -6.48
CA LEU A 193 -46.46 50.75 -7.19
C LEU A 193 -45.32 50.17 -8.03
N SER A 194 -44.54 51.03 -8.69
CA SER A 194 -43.35 50.62 -9.45
C SER A 194 -42.28 50.02 -8.53
N ALA A 195 -41.95 50.66 -7.41
CA ALA A 195 -40.99 50.14 -6.44
C ALA A 195 -41.43 48.80 -5.83
N LYS A 196 -42.72 48.65 -5.52
CA LYS A 196 -43.30 47.39 -5.03
C LYS A 196 -43.20 46.26 -6.06
N GLN A 197 -43.50 46.57 -7.33
CA GLN A 197 -43.39 45.62 -8.43
C GLN A 197 -41.93 45.21 -8.66
N SER A 198 -41.00 46.18 -8.67
CA SER A 198 -39.57 45.93 -8.79
C SER A 198 -39.03 45.05 -7.65
N HIS A 199 -39.44 45.27 -6.41
CA HIS A 199 -39.04 44.44 -5.27
C HIS A 199 -39.58 43.00 -5.40
N LYS A 200 -40.82 42.83 -5.88
CA LYS A 200 -41.38 41.51 -6.17
C LYS A 200 -40.59 40.78 -7.26
N GLU A 201 -40.29 41.47 -8.35
CA GLU A 201 -39.48 40.93 -9.45
C GLU A 201 -38.08 40.55 -8.98
N GLN A 202 -37.45 41.36 -8.11
CA GLN A 202 -36.15 41.05 -7.52
C GLN A 202 -36.17 39.75 -6.69
N LEU A 203 -37.18 39.54 -5.84
CA LEU A 203 -37.31 38.30 -5.07
C LEU A 203 -37.54 37.08 -5.95
N ILE A 204 -38.37 37.21 -7.00
CA ILE A 204 -38.59 36.14 -7.98
C ILE A 204 -37.28 35.80 -8.70
N ARG A 205 -36.51 36.82 -9.09
CA ARG A 205 -35.22 36.65 -9.75
C ARG A 205 -34.20 35.96 -8.84
N GLN A 206 -34.05 36.40 -7.59
CA GLN A 206 -33.14 35.77 -6.62
C GLN A 206 -33.52 34.30 -6.36
N LYS A 207 -34.82 33.99 -6.29
CA LYS A 207 -35.30 32.61 -6.18
C LYS A 207 -34.96 31.79 -7.41
N ALA A 208 -35.15 32.34 -8.62
CA ALA A 208 -34.79 31.65 -9.86
C ALA A 208 -33.29 31.40 -9.97
N GLU A 209 -32.45 32.36 -9.56
CA GLU A 209 -30.99 32.21 -9.51
C GLU A 209 -30.58 31.12 -8.52
N ALA A 210 -31.12 31.11 -7.30
CA ALA A 210 -30.86 30.06 -6.31
C ALA A 210 -31.29 28.67 -6.80
N GLN A 211 -32.44 28.58 -7.48
CA GLN A 211 -32.94 27.33 -8.07
C GLN A 211 -31.99 26.81 -9.16
N GLN A 212 -31.48 27.69 -10.04
CA GLN A 212 -30.49 27.32 -11.06
C GLN A 212 -29.20 26.80 -10.43
N HIS A 213 -28.73 27.43 -9.35
CA HIS A 213 -27.56 26.96 -8.61
C HIS A 213 -27.77 25.56 -8.03
N ILE A 214 -28.92 25.30 -7.40
CA ILE A 214 -29.28 23.96 -6.89
C ILE A 214 -29.26 22.93 -8.03
N GLU A 215 -29.84 23.23 -9.18
CA GLU A 215 -29.86 22.32 -10.34
C GLU A 215 -28.44 22.01 -10.86
N MET A 216 -27.57 23.01 -10.94
CA MET A 216 -26.17 22.80 -11.32
C MET A 216 -25.44 21.89 -10.32
N LEU A 217 -25.60 22.13 -9.00
CA LEU A 217 -25.00 21.30 -7.95
C LEU A 217 -25.53 19.85 -8.02
N GLN A 218 -26.84 19.67 -8.25
CA GLN A 218 -27.43 18.34 -8.43
C GLN A 218 -26.87 17.59 -9.64
N ILE A 219 -26.60 18.28 -10.76
CA ILE A 219 -25.94 17.70 -11.93
C ILE A 219 -24.51 17.25 -11.57
N GLN A 220 -23.77 18.05 -10.81
CA GLN A 220 -22.43 17.71 -10.34
C GLN A 220 -22.45 16.49 -9.40
N ILE A 221 -23.39 16.45 -8.45
CA ILE A 221 -23.59 15.30 -7.56
C ILE A 221 -23.86 14.04 -8.38
N LYS A 222 -24.76 14.08 -9.37
CA LYS A 222 -25.04 12.95 -10.27
C LYS A 222 -23.81 12.51 -11.07
N LYS A 223 -22.92 13.43 -11.45
CA LYS A 223 -21.65 13.09 -12.10
C LYS A 223 -20.72 12.34 -11.14
N ILE A 224 -20.53 12.86 -9.92
CA ILE A 224 -19.68 12.23 -8.90
C ILE A 224 -20.23 10.85 -8.51
N MET A 225 -21.55 10.68 -8.42
CA MET A 225 -22.15 9.37 -8.16
C MET A 225 -21.80 8.31 -9.21
N ARG A 226 -21.71 8.70 -10.50
CA ARG A 226 -21.26 7.78 -11.55
C ARG A 226 -19.79 7.41 -11.37
N GLU A 227 -18.93 8.39 -11.10
CA GLU A 227 -17.50 8.16 -10.83
C GLU A 227 -17.29 7.25 -9.60
N LEU A 228 -18.11 7.39 -8.55
CA LEU A 228 -18.07 6.52 -7.37
C LEU A 228 -18.37 5.05 -7.73
N VAL A 229 -19.35 4.81 -8.60
CA VAL A 229 -19.66 3.45 -9.08
C VAL A 229 -18.49 2.85 -9.84
N ASP A 230 -17.82 3.65 -10.69
CA ASP A 230 -16.63 3.21 -11.43
C ASP A 230 -15.48 2.85 -10.47
N TYR A 231 -15.23 3.67 -9.45
CA TYR A 231 -14.21 3.36 -8.42
C TYR A 231 -14.56 2.15 -7.56
N ASP A 232 -15.84 1.93 -7.22
CA ASP A 232 -16.25 0.74 -6.49
C ASP A 232 -16.07 -0.53 -7.34
N SER A 233 -16.35 -0.47 -8.64
CA SER A 233 -16.07 -1.56 -9.59
C SER A 233 -14.57 -1.83 -9.71
N ALA A 234 -13.75 -0.78 -9.91
CA ALA A 234 -12.30 -0.90 -10.01
C ALA A 234 -11.67 -1.46 -8.73
N ALA A 235 -12.09 -0.98 -7.56
CA ALA A 235 -11.61 -1.49 -6.27
C ALA A 235 -11.98 -2.97 -6.07
N SER A 236 -13.16 -3.40 -6.51
CA SER A 236 -13.57 -4.81 -6.49
C SER A 236 -12.68 -5.68 -7.38
N ASN A 237 -12.38 -5.21 -8.60
CA ASN A 237 -11.49 -5.89 -9.54
C ASN A 237 -10.06 -6.00 -9.00
N HIS A 238 -9.48 -4.90 -8.49
CA HIS A 238 -8.15 -4.95 -7.90
C HIS A 238 -8.08 -5.87 -6.67
N ARG A 239 -9.15 -5.92 -5.86
CA ARG A 239 -9.23 -6.86 -4.73
C ARG A 239 -9.24 -8.32 -5.19
N SER A 240 -9.93 -8.65 -6.29
CA SER A 240 -9.96 -10.02 -6.82
C SER A 240 -8.60 -10.41 -7.42
N GLU A 241 -7.97 -9.51 -8.18
CA GLU A 241 -6.62 -9.69 -8.74
C GLU A 241 -5.57 -9.89 -7.63
N LEU A 242 -5.59 -9.04 -6.59
CA LEU A 242 -4.71 -9.18 -5.42
C LEU A 242 -4.86 -10.55 -4.75
N LYS A 243 -6.08 -11.06 -4.63
CA LYS A 243 -6.34 -12.38 -4.05
C LYS A 243 -5.71 -13.50 -4.88
N ILE A 244 -5.74 -13.38 -6.22
CA ILE A 244 -5.15 -14.36 -7.14
C ILE A 244 -3.62 -14.33 -7.02
N VAL A 245 -3.00 -13.15 -7.15
CA VAL A 245 -1.54 -12.99 -7.08
C VAL A 245 -1.01 -13.44 -5.72
N ARG A 246 -1.68 -13.05 -4.63
CA ARG A 246 -1.33 -13.48 -3.28
C ARG A 246 -1.40 -14.99 -3.09
N LYS A 247 -2.42 -15.64 -3.66
CA LYS A 247 -2.53 -17.11 -3.60
C LYS A 247 -1.36 -17.79 -4.32
N GLU A 248 -0.96 -17.25 -5.47
CA GLU A 248 0.18 -17.79 -6.22
C GLU A 248 1.51 -17.57 -5.48
N LEU A 249 1.74 -16.38 -4.91
CA LEU A 249 2.90 -16.10 -4.05
C LEU A 249 2.98 -17.06 -2.87
N ILE A 250 1.87 -17.24 -2.14
CA ILE A 250 1.81 -18.16 -1.00
C ILE A 250 2.13 -19.59 -1.46
N LYS A 251 1.57 -20.03 -2.58
CA LYS A 251 1.81 -21.37 -3.12
C LYS A 251 3.29 -21.56 -3.48
N HIS A 252 3.87 -20.63 -4.24
CA HIS A 252 5.27 -20.65 -4.65
C HIS A 252 6.22 -20.71 -3.45
N TYR A 253 6.09 -19.77 -2.51
CA TYR A 253 6.95 -19.74 -1.33
C TYR A 253 6.73 -20.91 -0.37
N SER A 254 5.50 -21.45 -0.28
CA SER A 254 5.25 -22.67 0.50
C SER A 254 5.94 -23.89 -0.10
N THR A 255 5.98 -23.99 -1.43
CA THR A 255 6.72 -25.06 -2.12
C THR A 255 8.22 -24.94 -1.88
N MET A 256 8.79 -23.75 -2.05
CA MET A 256 10.21 -23.52 -1.80
C MET A 256 10.60 -23.79 -0.35
N LEU A 257 9.76 -23.34 0.61
CA LEU A 257 10.00 -23.59 2.03
C LEU A 257 10.06 -25.10 2.33
N LYS A 258 9.17 -25.88 1.72
CA LYS A 258 9.10 -27.34 1.91
C LYS A 258 10.28 -28.06 1.26
N GLU A 259 10.73 -27.59 0.11
CA GLU A 259 11.89 -28.13 -0.61
C GLU A 259 13.22 -27.73 0.06
N GLY A 260 13.22 -26.63 0.83
CA GLY A 260 14.43 -26.07 1.43
C GLY A 260 15.23 -25.20 0.46
N ASP A 261 14.59 -24.74 -0.62
CA ASP A 261 15.22 -24.01 -1.71
C ASP A 261 15.33 -22.53 -1.37
N ASP A 262 16.57 -22.03 -1.33
CA ASP A 262 16.89 -20.63 -1.04
C ASP A 262 17.36 -19.92 -2.33
N SER A 263 16.43 -19.26 -3.04
CA SER A 263 16.74 -18.52 -4.27
C SER A 263 17.57 -17.25 -4.03
N ARG A 264 17.56 -16.69 -2.81
CA ARG A 264 18.18 -15.41 -2.46
C ARG A 264 19.50 -15.54 -1.70
N GLY A 265 19.81 -16.72 -1.16
CA GLY A 265 21.04 -16.94 -0.40
C GLY A 265 21.00 -16.38 1.01
N GLU A 266 19.82 -16.02 1.53
CA GLU A 266 19.60 -15.42 2.86
C GLU A 266 19.14 -16.45 3.92
N GLY A 267 18.85 -17.69 3.52
CA GLY A 267 18.35 -18.78 4.37
C GLY A 267 16.84 -18.83 4.44
N LEU A 268 16.24 -19.90 4.97
CA LEU A 268 14.78 -20.07 4.94
C LEU A 268 14.01 -18.96 5.69
N CYS A 269 14.68 -18.16 6.53
CA CYS A 269 14.07 -17.05 7.25
C CYS A 269 13.47 -15.98 6.30
N TRP A 270 14.04 -15.73 5.12
CA TRP A 270 13.49 -14.74 4.18
C TRP A 270 12.16 -15.23 3.57
N ILE A 271 12.04 -16.53 3.28
CA ILE A 271 10.81 -17.14 2.77
C ILE A 271 9.71 -17.06 3.85
N VAL A 272 10.07 -17.37 5.10
CA VAL A 272 9.16 -17.26 6.24
C VAL A 272 8.73 -15.82 6.46
N LYS A 273 9.65 -14.86 6.39
CA LYS A 273 9.36 -13.41 6.44
C LYS A 273 8.32 -13.02 5.39
N LEU A 274 8.50 -13.45 4.14
CA LEU A 274 7.55 -13.17 3.06
C LEU A 274 6.18 -13.82 3.31
N LEU A 275 6.12 -15.09 3.72
CA LEU A 275 4.85 -15.75 4.02
C LEU A 275 4.09 -15.07 5.17
N ILE A 276 4.79 -14.60 6.20
CA ILE A 276 4.20 -13.81 7.29
C ILE A 276 3.64 -12.47 6.74
N SER A 277 4.40 -11.76 5.90
CA SER A 277 3.93 -10.52 5.27
C SER A 277 2.66 -10.73 4.42
N LEU A 278 2.55 -11.89 3.76
CA LEU A 278 1.37 -12.33 3.02
C LEU A 278 0.27 -12.89 3.91
N LYS A 279 0.35 -12.66 5.24
CA LYS A 279 -0.57 -13.14 6.31
C LYS A 279 -0.89 -14.63 6.23
N LYS A 280 0.08 -15.46 5.83
CA LYS A 280 -0.02 -16.92 5.86
C LYS A 280 0.46 -17.42 7.22
N LYS A 281 -0.38 -18.21 7.92
CA LYS A 281 0.04 -18.94 9.12
C LYS A 281 1.03 -20.03 8.71
N ILE A 282 2.20 -20.02 9.36
CA ILE A 282 3.26 -21.00 9.16
C ILE A 282 3.01 -22.20 10.09
N SER A 283 3.01 -23.41 9.54
CA SER A 283 2.98 -24.66 10.30
C SER A 283 4.31 -25.41 10.15
N LEU A 284 4.62 -26.27 11.12
CA LEU A 284 5.86 -27.07 11.12
C LEU A 284 5.97 -27.97 9.87
N GLU A 285 4.84 -28.46 9.36
CA GLU A 285 4.74 -29.29 8.15
C GLU A 285 5.17 -28.59 6.86
N MET A 286 5.28 -27.26 6.88
CA MET A 286 5.72 -26.48 5.72
C MET A 286 7.24 -26.50 5.55
N PHE A 287 8.00 -26.98 6.54
CA PHE A 287 9.46 -27.02 6.52
C PHE A 287 10.01 -28.36 6.02
N PRO A 288 11.29 -28.40 5.62
CA PRO A 288 11.94 -29.65 5.25
C PRO A 288 12.05 -30.60 6.44
N SER A 289 11.86 -31.90 6.20
CA SER A 289 11.89 -32.94 7.23
C SER A 289 13.25 -33.11 7.93
N CYS A 290 14.32 -32.53 7.37
CA CYS A 290 15.65 -32.55 7.96
C CYS A 290 15.82 -31.57 9.15
N LEU A 291 14.88 -30.64 9.34
CA LEU A 291 14.90 -29.67 10.43
C LEU A 291 14.13 -30.21 11.64
N ASP A 292 14.66 -29.98 12.85
CA ASP A 292 13.91 -30.21 14.07
C ASP A 292 13.07 -28.99 14.45
N GLU A 293 12.04 -29.22 15.27
CA GLU A 293 11.10 -28.20 15.73
C GLU A 293 11.81 -26.96 16.31
N ARG A 294 12.86 -27.18 17.10
CA ARG A 294 13.68 -26.09 17.66
C ARG A 294 14.37 -25.24 16.58
N THR A 295 14.89 -25.86 15.51
CA THR A 295 15.47 -25.07 14.40
C THR A 295 14.38 -24.26 13.70
N ILE A 296 13.20 -24.86 13.50
CA ILE A 296 12.06 -24.21 12.86
C ILE A 296 11.61 -22.98 13.67
N GLU A 297 11.52 -23.11 15.00
CA GLU A 297 11.21 -22.00 15.91
C GLU A 297 12.21 -20.85 15.77
N VAL A 298 13.52 -21.16 15.75
CA VAL A 298 14.57 -20.15 15.58
C VAL A 298 14.45 -19.44 14.23
N ILE A 299 14.17 -20.18 13.14
CA ILE A 299 13.96 -19.57 11.81
C ILE A 299 12.76 -18.61 11.84
N ILE A 300 11.67 -19.00 12.49
CA ILE A 300 10.47 -18.16 12.63
C ILE A 300 10.77 -16.91 13.48
N GLU A 301 11.55 -17.05 14.55
CA GLU A 301 11.95 -15.95 15.42
C GLU A 301 12.84 -14.94 14.69
N ILE A 302 13.84 -15.42 13.95
CA ILE A 302 14.69 -14.58 13.09
C ILE A 302 13.84 -13.84 12.06
N ALA A 303 12.87 -14.52 11.44
CA ALA A 303 11.99 -13.90 10.45
C ALA A 303 11.12 -12.78 11.07
N LYS A 304 10.56 -12.99 12.27
CA LYS A 304 9.80 -11.95 12.99
C LYS A 304 10.67 -10.74 13.34
N LYS A 305 11.86 -10.97 13.87
CA LYS A 305 12.83 -9.90 14.16
C LYS A 305 13.25 -9.15 12.91
N SER A 306 13.37 -9.84 11.78
CA SER A 306 13.68 -9.24 10.49
C SER A 306 12.53 -8.39 9.93
N ILE A 307 11.27 -8.63 10.34
CA ILE A 307 10.13 -7.75 10.03
C ILE A 307 10.16 -6.51 10.92
N GLU A 308 10.38 -6.67 12.23
CA GLU A 308 10.54 -5.53 13.15
C GLU A 308 11.66 -4.58 12.70
N LEU A 309 12.75 -5.16 12.20
CA LEU A 309 13.89 -4.43 11.66
C LEU A 309 13.51 -3.60 10.42
N ASP A 310 12.75 -4.18 9.48
CA ASP A 310 12.23 -3.44 8.31
C ASP A 310 11.34 -2.27 8.75
N ASP A 311 10.44 -2.49 9.73
CA ASP A 311 9.58 -1.44 10.27
C ASP A 311 10.38 -0.28 10.87
N TYR A 312 11.52 -0.58 11.52
CA TYR A 312 12.42 0.47 12.03
C TYR A 312 13.11 1.23 10.91
N TYR A 313 13.53 0.55 9.83
CA TYR A 313 14.09 1.22 8.66
C TYR A 313 13.08 2.11 7.94
N GLU A 314 11.82 1.67 7.81
CA GLU A 314 10.75 2.49 7.21
C GLU A 314 10.50 3.76 8.03
N LYS A 315 10.37 3.64 9.36
CA LYS A 315 10.22 4.81 10.27
C LYS A 315 11.43 5.74 10.21
N LEU A 316 12.63 5.19 10.13
CA LEU A 316 13.85 5.99 9.97
C LEU A 316 13.88 6.72 8.63
N ALA A 317 13.39 6.10 7.55
CA ALA A 317 13.27 6.75 6.25
C ALA A 317 12.27 7.91 6.29
N GLU A 318 11.11 7.74 6.93
CA GLU A 318 10.11 8.80 7.11
C GLU A 318 10.69 10.03 7.83
N THR A 319 11.43 9.82 8.91
CA THR A 319 12.10 10.92 9.67
C THR A 319 13.18 11.64 8.85
N LYS A 320 13.80 10.96 7.87
CA LYS A 320 14.84 11.53 6.99
C LYS A 320 14.28 12.12 5.68
N THR A 321 12.98 12.00 5.39
CA THR A 321 12.41 12.56 4.15
C THR A 321 12.44 14.11 4.15
N PRO A 322 12.95 14.75 3.08
CA PRO A 322 13.10 16.20 3.01
C PRO A 322 11.77 16.98 2.88
N ARG A 323 10.61 16.32 2.89
CA ARG A 323 9.30 17.01 2.91
C ARG A 323 9.03 17.73 4.24
N ASN A 324 9.73 17.38 5.30
CA ASN A 324 9.70 18.08 6.59
C ASN A 324 10.87 19.07 6.77
N LEU A 325 11.80 19.13 5.81
CA LEU A 325 12.61 20.33 5.60
C LEU A 325 11.70 21.33 4.89
N ILE A 326 10.84 22.01 5.66
CA ILE A 326 10.35 23.33 5.26
C ILE A 326 11.60 24.05 4.78
N SER A 327 11.61 24.39 3.49
CA SER A 327 12.52 25.37 2.92
C SER A 327 12.46 26.58 3.83
N THR A 328 13.36 26.65 4.81
CA THR A 328 13.74 27.90 5.40
C THR A 328 14.36 28.63 4.23
N GLU A 329 13.57 29.49 3.60
CA GLU A 329 14.08 30.45 2.64
C GLU A 329 15.35 31.01 3.28
N LYS A 330 16.49 30.78 2.63
CA LYS A 330 17.78 31.25 3.15
C LYS A 330 17.57 32.72 3.49
N PRO A 331 17.74 33.14 4.76
CA PRO A 331 17.50 34.52 5.13
C PRO A 331 18.36 35.38 4.20
N SER A 332 17.76 36.46 3.69
CA SER A 332 18.40 37.30 2.69
C SER A 332 19.82 37.67 3.13
N ILE A 333 20.73 37.84 2.17
CA ILE A 333 22.13 38.22 2.46
C ILE A 333 22.20 39.45 3.38
N HIS A 334 21.22 40.36 3.28
CA HIS A 334 21.07 41.50 4.19
C HIS A 334 20.85 41.11 5.65
N LEU A 335 19.95 40.16 5.93
CA LEU A 335 19.71 39.68 7.30
C LEU A 335 20.96 38.99 7.87
N ARG A 336 21.67 38.20 7.04
CA ARG A 336 22.94 37.56 7.43
C ARG A 336 24.03 38.58 7.75
N LEU A 337 24.15 39.64 6.95
CA LEU A 337 25.10 40.73 7.18
C LEU A 337 24.76 41.55 8.43
N GLN A 338 23.47 41.71 8.74
CA GLN A 338 23.02 42.38 9.95
C GLN A 338 23.40 41.60 11.22
N TRP A 339 23.23 40.28 11.22
CA TRP A 339 23.67 39.43 12.34
C TRP A 339 25.19 39.45 12.53
N LEU A 340 25.95 39.40 11.44
CA LEU A 340 27.41 39.56 11.46
C LEU A 340 27.81 40.94 12.02
N LYS A 341 27.12 42.02 11.66
CA LYS A 341 27.38 43.36 12.23
C LYS A 341 27.08 43.43 13.73
N GLN A 342 26.10 42.68 14.22
CA GLN A 342 25.78 42.64 15.64
C GLN A 342 26.81 41.83 16.45
N SER A 343 27.36 40.75 15.88
CA SER A 343 28.36 39.90 16.54
C SER A 343 29.81 40.42 16.43
N VAL A 344 30.12 41.24 15.43
CA VAL A 344 31.47 41.85 15.24
C VAL A 344 31.63 43.15 16.02
N ARG A 345 30.63 43.61 16.78
CA ARG A 345 30.79 44.75 17.70
C ARG A 345 31.64 44.30 18.90
N ILE A 346 32.96 44.40 18.73
CA ILE A 346 33.99 44.15 19.73
C ILE A 346 33.60 44.88 21.01
N ARG A 347 33.07 44.13 21.99
CA ARG A 347 32.85 44.65 23.34
C ARG A 347 34.24 44.82 23.96
N ARG A 348 34.56 46.02 24.44
CA ARG A 348 35.73 46.23 25.30
C ARG A 348 35.63 45.24 26.48
N PRO A 349 36.65 44.41 26.74
CA PRO A 349 36.61 43.48 27.85
C PRO A 349 36.53 44.27 29.15
N ASN A 350 35.44 44.05 29.89
CA ASN A 350 35.25 44.63 31.20
C ASN A 350 35.94 43.67 32.19
N TYR A 351 37.15 44.02 32.63
CA TYR A 351 37.92 43.21 33.58
C TYR A 351 37.33 43.36 34.99
N VAL A 352 36.21 42.70 35.24
CA VAL A 352 35.73 42.42 36.58
C VAL A 352 35.91 40.92 36.79
N MET A 353 36.69 40.54 37.81
CA MET A 353 36.97 39.16 38.18
C MET A 353 35.67 38.38 38.43
N LYS A 354 35.13 37.78 37.38
CA LYS A 354 34.21 36.64 37.47
C LYS A 354 34.99 35.40 37.06
N LYS A 355 34.83 34.34 37.84
CA LYS A 355 35.44 33.03 37.61
C LYS A 355 35.19 32.62 36.15
N VAL A 356 36.27 32.39 35.41
CA VAL A 356 36.22 31.84 34.06
C VAL A 356 35.70 30.41 34.18
N GLN A 357 34.41 30.22 33.91
CA GLN A 357 33.89 28.91 33.58
C GLN A 357 34.33 28.59 32.14
N TRP A 358 34.96 27.44 31.96
CA TRP A 358 35.37 26.97 30.65
C TRP A 358 34.14 26.74 29.76
N ALA A 359 34.34 26.88 28.45
CA ALA A 359 33.31 27.12 27.46
C ALA A 359 32.54 25.90 26.85
N PRO A 360 32.18 24.81 27.56
CA PRO A 360 31.12 23.93 27.06
C PRO A 360 29.70 24.33 27.53
N GLU A 361 29.55 25.05 28.64
CA GLU A 361 28.22 25.28 29.25
C GLU A 361 27.45 26.45 28.62
N GLU A 362 28.10 27.57 28.28
CA GLU A 362 27.40 28.71 27.64
C GLU A 362 27.07 28.49 26.15
N ALA A 363 27.68 27.48 25.50
CA ALA A 363 27.35 27.12 24.11
C ALA A 363 26.01 26.36 24.00
N LEU A 364 25.49 25.83 25.12
CA LEU A 364 24.20 25.14 25.17
C LEU A 364 23.03 26.07 25.52
N GLU A 365 23.29 27.18 26.23
CA GLU A 365 22.20 28.06 26.70
C GLU A 365 21.80 29.14 25.67
N ASN A 366 22.63 29.46 24.67
CA ASN A 366 22.34 30.53 23.70
C ASN A 366 21.94 30.06 22.29
N THR A 367 21.66 28.77 22.09
CA THR A 367 21.03 28.23 20.87
C THR A 367 19.50 28.12 20.95
N GLU A 368 18.85 28.93 21.79
CA GLU A 368 17.40 29.18 21.72
C GLU A 368 17.03 30.06 20.52
N LYS A 369 17.19 29.53 19.29
CA LYS A 369 16.45 29.97 18.08
C LYS A 369 16.76 29.15 16.82
N THR A 370 16.95 27.85 16.96
CA THR A 370 16.62 26.91 15.89
C THR A 370 15.61 25.91 16.44
N PHE A 371 14.33 26.21 16.24
CA PHE A 371 13.21 25.29 16.41
C PHE A 371 13.26 24.17 15.35
N TYR A 372 14.40 23.50 15.22
CA TYR A 372 14.42 22.10 14.81
C TYR A 372 14.36 21.31 16.11
N THR A 373 13.28 20.57 16.24
CA THR A 373 12.85 19.85 17.42
C THR A 373 13.94 18.92 17.93
N GLN A 374 14.54 19.26 19.08
CA GLN A 374 15.44 18.39 19.86
C GLN A 374 14.84 16.99 20.07
N SER A 375 13.50 16.85 20.03
CA SER A 375 12.79 15.57 20.03
C SER A 375 12.98 14.72 18.76
N GLN A 376 13.00 15.30 17.55
CA GLN A 376 13.15 14.53 16.31
C GLN A 376 14.55 13.92 16.17
N THR A 377 15.59 14.65 16.58
CA THR A 377 16.97 14.13 16.66
C THR A 377 17.13 13.05 17.72
N GLN A 378 16.39 13.11 18.83
CA GLN A 378 16.38 12.04 19.82
C GLN A 378 15.67 10.78 19.31
N ASP A 379 14.62 10.94 18.51
CA ASP A 379 13.84 9.81 17.98
C ASP A 379 14.59 9.06 16.88
N SER A 380 15.36 9.74 16.02
CA SER A 380 16.23 9.07 15.03
C SER A 380 17.34 8.25 15.69
N VAL A 381 17.99 8.80 16.73
CA VAL A 381 19.05 8.10 17.47
C VAL A 381 18.50 6.87 18.20
N LYS A 382 17.30 6.97 18.80
CA LYS A 382 16.62 5.81 19.41
C LYS A 382 16.29 4.73 18.39
N LEU A 383 15.86 5.11 17.17
CA LEU A 383 15.59 4.15 16.09
C LEU A 383 16.86 3.45 15.62
N GLU A 384 17.96 4.19 15.45
CA GLU A 384 19.26 3.62 15.08
C GLU A 384 19.79 2.63 16.13
N GLU A 385 19.62 2.95 17.43
CA GLU A 385 19.96 2.02 18.51
C GLU A 385 19.09 0.75 18.49
N ARG A 386 17.77 0.88 18.25
CA ARG A 386 16.88 -0.29 18.11
C ARG A 386 17.27 -1.17 16.93
N ILE A 387 17.61 -0.58 15.79
CA ILE A 387 18.12 -1.29 14.61
C ILE A 387 19.38 -2.07 14.97
N ARG A 388 20.33 -1.45 15.70
CA ARG A 388 21.56 -2.11 16.15
C ARG A 388 21.27 -3.31 17.05
N ILE A 389 20.41 -3.13 18.05
CA ILE A 389 20.02 -4.20 18.98
C ILE A 389 19.36 -5.35 18.24
N SER A 390 18.42 -5.08 17.33
CA SER A 390 17.75 -6.13 16.56
C SER A 390 18.70 -6.90 15.63
N HIS A 391 19.69 -6.24 15.02
CA HIS A 391 20.76 -6.92 14.27
C HIS A 391 21.58 -7.86 15.15
N GLU A 392 21.95 -7.40 16.34
CA GLU A 392 22.72 -8.20 17.31
C GLU A 392 21.91 -9.42 17.80
N GLU A 393 20.62 -9.24 18.09
CA GLU A 393 19.70 -10.32 18.46
C GLU A 393 19.61 -11.40 17.36
N ILE A 394 19.42 -10.99 16.09
CA ILE A 394 19.39 -11.92 14.95
C ILE A 394 20.71 -12.69 14.83
N LEU A 395 21.85 -12.00 14.93
CA LEU A 395 23.17 -12.62 14.85
C LEU A 395 23.40 -13.61 16.01
N ASN A 396 22.94 -13.28 17.22
CA ASN A 396 23.03 -14.13 18.39
C ASN A 396 22.17 -15.40 18.24
N LEU A 397 20.94 -15.25 17.74
CA LEU A 397 20.06 -16.38 17.42
C LEU A 397 20.73 -17.32 16.39
N GLN A 398 21.23 -16.78 15.27
CA GLN A 398 21.94 -17.57 14.26
C GLN A 398 23.16 -18.28 14.84
N THR A 399 24.00 -17.56 15.60
CA THR A 399 25.25 -18.10 16.16
C THR A 399 24.98 -19.20 17.20
N SER A 400 24.00 -18.99 18.08
CA SER A 400 23.62 -19.97 19.09
C SER A 400 23.08 -21.26 18.47
N GLU A 401 22.28 -21.12 17.41
CA GLU A 401 21.68 -22.24 16.72
C GLU A 401 22.69 -23.02 15.88
N VAL A 402 23.60 -22.32 15.18
CA VAL A 402 24.74 -22.97 14.47
C VAL A 402 25.60 -23.78 15.45
N LYS A 403 25.90 -23.25 16.64
CA LYS A 403 26.64 -24.00 17.68
C LYS A 403 25.87 -25.24 18.14
N ARG A 404 24.53 -25.15 18.30
CA ARG A 404 23.67 -26.27 18.68
C ARG A 404 23.65 -27.35 17.60
N LEU A 405 23.43 -26.97 16.34
CA LEU A 405 23.40 -27.88 15.20
C LEU A 405 24.74 -28.55 14.96
N THR A 406 25.85 -27.82 15.10
CA THR A 406 27.19 -28.40 15.04
C THR A 406 27.35 -29.55 16.05
N LYS A 407 26.92 -29.35 17.29
CA LYS A 407 26.94 -30.42 18.31
C LYS A 407 26.05 -31.60 17.94
N LYS A 408 24.86 -31.34 17.39
CA LYS A 408 23.88 -32.37 17.01
C LYS A 408 24.40 -33.20 15.83
N SER A 409 24.89 -32.55 14.78
CA SER A 409 25.48 -33.17 13.60
C SER A 409 26.70 -34.03 13.91
N LEU A 410 27.54 -33.64 14.87
CA LEU A 410 28.65 -34.49 15.33
C LEU A 410 28.17 -35.79 15.99
N LYS A 411 26.95 -35.82 16.54
CA LYS A 411 26.35 -37.03 17.12
C LYS A 411 25.64 -37.87 16.06
N THR A 412 24.95 -37.25 15.10
CA THR A 412 24.11 -37.94 14.11
C THR A 412 24.82 -38.23 12.78
N GLY A 413 25.96 -37.60 12.51
CA GLY A 413 26.67 -37.67 11.22
C GLY A 413 26.04 -36.81 10.12
N ALA A 414 25.04 -35.97 10.43
CA ALA A 414 24.39 -35.11 9.44
C ALA A 414 25.35 -34.05 8.89
N ASN A 415 25.21 -33.70 7.60
CA ASN A 415 26.04 -32.68 6.98
C ASN A 415 25.74 -31.28 7.57
N VAL A 416 26.65 -30.80 8.42
CA VAL A 416 26.57 -29.50 9.12
C VAL A 416 26.38 -28.36 8.13
N ARG A 417 27.08 -28.40 6.98
CA ARG A 417 27.08 -27.32 6.00
C ARG A 417 25.68 -27.08 5.43
N ASN A 418 24.96 -28.16 5.10
CA ASN A 418 23.60 -28.09 4.57
C ASN A 418 22.60 -27.58 5.61
N LEU A 419 22.76 -27.97 6.89
CA LEU A 419 21.87 -27.48 7.95
C LEU A 419 22.10 -25.99 8.24
N ILE A 420 23.36 -25.55 8.21
CA ILE A 420 23.72 -24.14 8.36
C ILE A 420 23.18 -23.31 7.20
N SER A 421 23.30 -23.79 5.96
CA SER A 421 22.83 -23.05 4.78
C SER A 421 21.33 -22.76 4.82
N LEU A 422 20.52 -23.66 5.40
CA LEU A 422 19.08 -23.44 5.57
C LEU A 422 18.75 -22.32 6.57
N ILE A 423 19.67 -21.92 7.45
CA ILE A 423 19.42 -20.92 8.50
C ILE A 423 20.01 -19.57 8.16
N VAL A 424 21.29 -19.55 7.77
CA VAL A 424 22.04 -18.31 7.52
C VAL A 424 22.13 -17.94 6.04
N GLY A 425 21.70 -18.86 5.17
CA GLY A 425 21.75 -18.70 3.73
C GLY A 425 23.11 -19.06 3.14
N ALA A 426 23.09 -19.45 1.87
CA ALA A 426 24.28 -19.91 1.14
C ALA A 426 25.43 -18.87 1.13
N GLU A 427 25.11 -17.58 1.17
CA GLU A 427 26.12 -16.50 1.14
C GLU A 427 26.90 -16.37 2.46
N ASN A 428 26.30 -16.78 3.58
CA ASN A 428 26.92 -16.65 4.90
C ASN A 428 27.43 -17.99 5.47
N VAL A 429 27.21 -19.11 4.78
CA VAL A 429 27.66 -20.44 5.23
C VAL A 429 29.12 -20.43 5.64
N GLU A 430 30.03 -19.94 4.79
CA GLU A 430 31.46 -19.88 5.05
C GLU A 430 31.82 -19.14 6.35
N LYS A 431 31.14 -18.02 6.64
CA LYS A 431 31.37 -17.24 7.88
C LYS A 431 30.97 -18.04 9.11
N PHE A 432 29.82 -18.71 9.05
CA PHE A 432 29.30 -19.52 10.17
C PHE A 432 30.00 -20.89 10.30
N MET A 433 30.59 -21.40 9.22
CA MET A 433 31.45 -22.60 9.27
C MET A 433 32.67 -22.38 10.16
N VAL A 434 33.23 -21.16 10.23
CA VAL A 434 34.31 -20.82 11.18
C VAL A 434 33.85 -21.00 12.63
N VAL A 435 32.62 -20.58 12.94
CA VAL A 435 32.01 -20.77 14.27
C VAL A 435 31.87 -22.26 14.58
N SER A 436 31.41 -23.06 13.62
CA SER A 436 31.32 -24.51 13.75
C SER A 436 32.68 -25.17 13.96
N MET A 437 33.70 -24.78 13.20
CA MET A 437 35.06 -25.31 13.32
C MET A 437 35.66 -25.00 14.70
N LYS A 438 35.52 -23.75 15.18
CA LYS A 438 35.91 -23.37 16.55
C LYS A 438 35.19 -24.22 17.59
N LYS A 439 33.90 -24.53 17.37
CA LYS A 439 33.16 -25.37 18.31
C LYS A 439 33.62 -26.83 18.29
N ILE A 440 33.96 -27.36 17.12
CA ILE A 440 34.53 -28.70 16.95
C ILE A 440 35.87 -28.80 17.68
N THR A 441 36.76 -27.80 17.54
CA THR A 441 38.05 -27.79 18.25
C THR A 441 37.89 -27.70 19.76
N GLU A 442 36.98 -26.86 20.26
CA GLU A 442 36.65 -26.80 21.70
C GLU A 442 36.17 -28.15 22.23
N MET A 443 35.34 -28.87 21.46
CA MET A 443 34.85 -30.19 21.85
C MET A 443 35.93 -31.27 21.82
N LYS A 444 36.85 -31.22 20.86
CA LYS A 444 38.01 -32.13 20.80
C LYS A 444 38.93 -31.90 21.99
N ALA A 445 39.27 -30.65 22.29
CA ALA A 445 40.07 -30.30 23.47
C ALA A 445 39.43 -30.77 24.79
N ALA A 446 38.10 -30.63 24.94
CA ALA A 446 37.38 -31.11 26.12
C ALA A 446 37.37 -32.66 26.22
N ARG A 447 37.29 -33.36 25.09
CA ARG A 447 37.41 -34.83 25.04
C ARG A 447 38.82 -35.27 25.42
N GLU A 448 39.85 -34.62 24.88
CA GLU A 448 41.25 -34.91 25.20
C GLU A 448 41.52 -34.70 26.70
N ALA A 449 41.06 -33.59 27.27
CA ALA A 449 41.15 -33.29 28.70
C ALA A 449 40.42 -34.31 29.59
N THR A 450 39.26 -34.81 29.16
CA THR A 450 38.53 -35.85 29.91
C THR A 450 39.15 -37.23 29.75
N THR A 451 39.74 -37.56 28.60
CA THR A 451 40.47 -38.82 28.41
C THR A 451 41.76 -38.87 29.22
N THR A 452 42.51 -37.77 29.32
CA THR A 452 43.69 -37.69 30.21
C THR A 452 43.29 -37.79 31.67
N PHE A 453 42.15 -37.20 32.06
CA PHE A 453 41.62 -37.36 33.42
C PHE A 453 41.17 -38.80 33.72
N SER A 454 40.50 -39.48 32.77
CA SER A 454 40.10 -40.88 32.90
C SER A 454 41.29 -41.83 32.96
N PHE A 455 42.36 -41.52 32.23
CA PHE A 455 43.62 -42.27 32.30
C PHE A 455 44.31 -42.08 33.66
N MET A 456 44.40 -40.84 34.16
CA MET A 456 44.92 -40.54 35.50
C MET A 456 44.11 -41.23 36.62
N ALA A 457 42.79 -41.28 36.49
CA ALA A 457 41.92 -41.97 37.45
C ALA A 457 42.10 -43.50 37.45
N LYS A 458 42.53 -44.11 36.34
CA LYS A 458 42.88 -45.55 36.27
C LYS A 458 44.27 -45.88 36.83
N ILE A 459 45.19 -44.90 36.84
CA ILE A 459 46.57 -45.08 37.34
C ILE A 459 46.68 -44.78 38.84
N MET A 460 45.71 -44.08 39.43
CA MET A 460 45.65 -43.88 40.88
C MET A 460 45.48 -45.23 41.62
N PRO A 461 46.43 -45.63 42.49
CA PRO A 461 46.36 -46.91 43.19
C PRO A 461 45.14 -46.94 44.12
N LYS A 462 44.34 -48.01 44.04
CA LYS A 462 43.11 -48.25 44.84
C LYS A 462 43.34 -48.41 46.36
N ASN A 463 44.51 -48.06 46.88
CA ASN A 463 44.96 -48.46 48.21
C ASN A 463 44.58 -47.50 49.36
N TYR A 464 43.63 -46.58 49.19
CA TYR A 464 43.30 -45.58 50.23
C TYR A 464 41.91 -45.70 50.88
N ILE A 465 41.17 -46.81 50.69
CA ILE A 465 39.88 -47.03 51.39
C ILE A 465 39.87 -48.40 52.07
N LYS A 466 40.80 -48.60 53.01
CA LYS A 466 40.66 -49.53 54.14
C LYS A 466 41.41 -48.92 55.32
N GLY A 467 40.80 -47.91 55.94
CA GLY A 467 41.36 -47.22 57.09
C GLY A 467 40.24 -46.70 57.98
N GLN A 468 39.80 -47.57 58.90
CA GLN A 468 39.23 -47.26 60.21
C GLN A 468 37.98 -46.37 60.29
N LEU A 469 36.83 -47.03 60.42
CA LEU A 469 35.78 -46.62 61.36
C LEU A 469 35.60 -47.79 62.33
N ASN A 470 36.24 -47.66 63.49
CA ASN A 470 35.80 -48.27 64.75
C ASN A 470 35.03 -47.19 65.51
#